data_AF-A0A4Y2VRU4-F1
#
_entry.id   AF-A0A4Y2VRU4-F1
#
_cell.length_a   1.000
_cell.length_b   1.000
_cell.length_c   1.000
_cell.angle_alpha   90.00
_cell.angle_beta   90.00
_cell.angle_gamma   90.00
#
_symmetry.space_group_name_H-M   'P 1'
#
loop_
_entity.id
_entity.type
_entity.pdbx_description
1 polymer ?
#
loop_
_entity_poly.entity_id
_entity_poly.type
_entity_poly.pdbx_seq_one_letter_code
_entity_poly.pdbx_strand_id
1 'polypeptide(L)'
;MLKFPINSPNDLENLVVKFETLITDAKSAASNPIPNSQTYIDPRIRELNNERNFVRKTFQRHRDPALKTKLNKLNKKINKLNDKIETDNYSKTLTDVNTDDGTFWNFTHPFQRKKHTIPTLLGPSSIAQTNIEKANCLADSLEKQFQLNDLHHNETETIVQDSVERFLNSTPKYYTDFPPPSH
;
A
#
# COMPACT_ATOMS: atom_id res chain seq x y z
N MET A 1 38.47 24.92 4.15
CA MET A 1 38.61 25.01 5.62
C MET A 1 38.40 26.46 6.01
N LEU A 2 37.28 26.81 6.67
CA LEU A 2 36.98 28.19 7.05
C LEU A 2 37.95 28.63 8.16
N LYS A 3 38.87 29.55 7.84
CA LYS A 3 39.78 30.16 8.84
C LYS A 3 39.11 31.42 9.38
N PHE A 4 38.68 31.37 10.64
CA PHE A 4 38.21 32.55 11.36
C PHE A 4 39.35 33.07 12.24
N PRO A 5 39.81 34.32 12.04
CA PRO A 5 40.77 34.93 12.95
C PRO A 5 40.06 35.23 14.28
N ILE A 6 40.55 34.64 15.37
CA ILE A 6 40.02 34.86 16.72
C ILE A 6 40.94 35.86 17.40
N ASN A 7 40.52 37.12 17.48
CA ASN A 7 41.34 38.21 18.02
C ASN A 7 40.76 38.78 19.33
N SER A 8 39.54 38.40 19.69
CA SER A 8 38.82 38.85 20.88
C SER A 8 37.94 37.74 21.47
N PRO A 9 37.70 37.71 22.79
CA PRO A 9 36.70 36.82 23.41
C PRO A 9 35.31 36.93 22.77
N ASN A 10 34.93 38.11 22.28
CA ASN A 10 33.66 38.30 21.57
C ASN A 10 33.59 37.53 20.25
N ASP A 11 34.74 37.29 19.60
CA ASP A 11 34.81 36.52 18.35
C ASP A 11 34.54 35.03 18.61
N LEU A 12 34.88 34.53 19.80
CA LEU A 12 34.55 33.16 20.22
C LEU A 12 33.05 32.99 20.41
N GLU A 13 32.40 33.91 21.11
CA GLU A 13 30.94 33.87 21.34
C GLU A 13 30.17 33.91 20.00
N ASN A 14 30.56 34.82 19.10
CA ASN A 14 29.95 34.91 17.77
C ASN A 14 30.14 33.63 16.94
N LEU A 15 31.29 32.98 17.09
CA LEU A 15 31.61 31.74 16.40
C LEU A 15 30.81 30.56 16.95
N VAL A 16 30.61 30.49 18.28
CA VAL A 16 29.71 29.51 18.92
C VAL A 16 28.29 29.67 18.40
N VAL A 17 27.73 30.89 18.44
CA VAL A 17 26.37 31.17 17.92
C VAL A 17 26.26 30.79 16.45
N LYS A 18 27.29 31.06 15.65
CA LYS A 18 27.31 30.70 14.22
C LYS A 18 27.34 29.19 13.99
N PHE A 19 28.08 28.44 14.80
CA PHE A 19 28.09 26.98 14.72
C PHE A 19 26.77 26.38 15.19
N GLU A 20 26.19 26.90 16.27
CA GLU A 20 24.88 26.48 16.76
C GLU A 20 23.81 26.68 15.70
N THR A 21 23.75 27.88 15.10
CA THR A 21 22.79 28.19 14.02
C THR A 21 23.00 27.29 12.80
N LEU A 22 24.24 27.09 12.36
CA LEU A 22 24.53 26.16 11.25
C LEU A 22 24.08 24.73 11.54
N ILE A 23 24.28 24.24 12.78
CA ILE A 23 23.86 22.91 13.19
C ILE A 23 22.33 22.81 13.25
N THR A 24 21.65 23.83 13.80
CA THR A 24 20.17 23.84 13.85
C THR A 24 19.54 23.96 12.47
N ASP A 25 20.13 24.75 11.59
CA ASP A 25 19.66 24.94 10.22
C ASP A 25 19.87 23.69 9.38
N ALA A 26 21.07 23.08 9.46
CA ALA A 26 21.35 21.81 8.80
C ALA A 26 20.44 20.69 9.31
N LYS A 27 20.20 20.62 10.62
CA LYS A 27 19.26 19.66 11.23
C LYS A 27 17.84 19.87 10.71
N SER A 28 17.38 21.11 10.61
CA SER A 28 16.02 21.43 10.16
C SER A 28 15.85 21.16 8.66
N ALA A 29 16.85 21.49 7.85
CA ALA A 29 16.86 21.23 6.41
C ALA A 29 16.96 19.73 6.08
N ALA A 30 17.68 18.95 6.89
CA ALA A 30 17.80 17.50 6.73
C ALA A 30 16.63 16.72 7.36
N SER A 31 15.85 17.35 8.24
CA SER A 31 14.70 16.71 8.87
C SER A 31 13.46 16.90 7.99
N ASN A 32 12.94 15.80 7.47
CA ASN A 32 11.57 15.78 6.97
C ASN A 32 10.65 15.78 8.19
N PRO A 33 9.78 16.78 8.39
CA PRO A 33 8.79 16.72 9.46
C PRO A 33 7.90 15.51 9.18
N ILE A 34 8.04 14.48 10.00
CA ILE A 34 7.10 13.36 9.98
C ILE A 34 5.78 13.97 10.45
N PRO A 35 4.74 14.01 9.60
CA PRO A 35 3.45 14.49 10.06
C PRO A 35 3.06 13.64 11.26
N ASN A 36 2.64 14.28 12.35
CA ASN A 36 2.13 13.56 13.50
C ASN A 36 0.91 12.77 13.02
N SER A 37 1.10 11.48 12.74
CA SER A 37 0.08 10.60 12.21
C SER A 37 -0.90 10.16 13.30
N GLN A 38 -0.82 10.76 14.49
CA GLN A 38 -1.76 10.51 15.55
C GLN A 38 -3.12 11.04 15.12
N THR A 39 -3.98 10.10 14.72
CA THR A 39 -5.39 10.37 14.50
C THR A 39 -5.94 11.02 15.77
N TYR A 40 -6.62 12.15 15.60
CA TYR A 40 -7.29 12.79 16.72
C TYR A 40 -8.29 11.79 17.33
N ILE A 41 -8.13 11.54 18.63
CA ILE A 41 -9.05 10.71 19.40
C ILE A 41 -9.68 11.64 20.44
N ASP A 42 -11.01 11.64 20.49
CA ASP A 42 -11.76 12.38 21.51
C ASP A 42 -11.22 12.05 22.91
N PRO A 43 -10.83 13.05 23.73
CA PRO A 43 -10.25 12.83 25.04
C PRO A 43 -11.11 11.95 25.96
N ARG A 44 -12.45 12.04 25.83
CA ARG A 44 -13.41 11.25 26.61
C ARG A 44 -13.37 9.78 26.19
N ILE A 45 -13.24 9.50 24.89
CA ILE A 45 -13.06 8.14 24.37
C ILE A 45 -11.73 7.55 24.84
N ARG A 46 -10.66 8.36 24.84
CA ARG A 46 -9.35 7.93 25.34
C ARG A 46 -9.41 7.53 26.82
N GLU A 47 -10.06 8.31 27.66
CA GLU A 47 -10.25 8.01 29.08
C GLU A 47 -11.03 6.70 29.27
N LEU A 48 -12.17 6.53 28.58
CA LEU A 48 -12.96 5.31 28.63
C LEU A 48 -12.19 4.07 28.16
N ASN A 49 -11.37 4.21 27.11
CA ASN A 49 -10.51 3.14 26.62
C ASN A 49 -9.46 2.73 27.65
N ASN A 50 -8.87 3.69 28.35
CA ASN A 50 -7.91 3.41 29.42
C ASN A 50 -8.56 2.63 30.56
N GLU A 51 -9.75 3.05 31.03
CA GLU A 51 -10.49 2.34 32.06
C GLU A 51 -10.89 0.93 31.58
N ARG A 52 -11.40 0.82 30.35
CA ARG A 52 -11.78 -0.47 29.74
C ARG A 52 -10.60 -1.42 29.67
N ASN A 53 -9.43 -0.92 29.25
CA ASN A 53 -8.21 -1.71 29.16
C ASN A 53 -7.71 -2.17 30.52
N PHE A 54 -7.80 -1.31 31.54
CA PHE A 54 -7.50 -1.68 32.92
C PHE A 54 -8.42 -2.81 33.40
N VAL A 55 -9.74 -2.63 33.29
CA VAL A 55 -10.74 -3.64 33.70
C VAL A 55 -10.54 -4.96 32.95
N ARG A 56 -10.22 -4.91 31.64
CA ARG A 56 -9.93 -6.11 30.84
C ARG A 56 -8.71 -6.85 31.37
N LYS A 57 -7.61 -6.14 31.68
CA LYS A 57 -6.40 -6.74 32.27
C LYS A 57 -6.71 -7.42 33.61
N THR A 58 -7.45 -6.74 34.48
CA THR A 58 -7.84 -7.29 35.80
C THR A 58 -8.76 -8.51 35.64
N PHE A 59 -9.74 -8.46 34.74
CA PHE A 59 -10.60 -9.61 34.42
C PHE A 59 -9.81 -10.81 33.89
N GLN A 60 -8.83 -10.59 33.02
CA GLN A 60 -8.01 -11.68 32.49
C GLN A 60 -7.19 -12.38 33.57
N ARG A 61 -6.75 -11.64 34.60
CA ARG A 61 -6.00 -12.17 35.74
C ARG A 61 -6.87 -12.94 36.73
N HIS A 62 -8.00 -12.36 37.14
CA HIS A 62 -8.78 -12.88 38.26
C HIS A 62 -10.07 -13.60 37.84
N ARG A 63 -10.49 -13.49 36.58
CA ARG A 63 -11.71 -14.09 36.01
C ARG A 63 -13.02 -13.76 36.75
N ASP A 64 -13.04 -12.66 37.49
CA ASP A 64 -14.22 -12.17 38.20
C ASP A 64 -15.37 -11.74 37.24
N PRO A 65 -16.57 -12.34 37.32
CA PRO A 65 -17.74 -11.96 36.53
C PRO A 65 -18.17 -10.49 36.68
N ALA A 66 -17.95 -9.86 37.84
CA ALA A 66 -18.29 -8.44 38.04
C ALA A 66 -17.43 -7.54 37.12
N LEU A 67 -16.15 -7.88 36.95
CA LEU A 67 -15.26 -7.19 36.02
C LEU A 67 -15.67 -7.39 34.56
N LYS A 68 -16.16 -8.59 34.19
CA LYS A 68 -16.73 -8.82 32.85
C LYS A 68 -17.94 -7.95 32.59
N THR A 69 -18.83 -7.80 33.57
CA THR A 69 -19.98 -6.90 33.49
C THR A 69 -19.54 -5.45 33.33
N LYS A 70 -18.56 -5.00 34.13
CA LYS A 70 -17.99 -3.64 34.01
C LYS A 70 -17.35 -3.40 32.64
N LEU A 71 -16.59 -4.37 32.12
CA LEU A 71 -15.99 -4.34 30.78
C LEU A 71 -17.05 -4.15 29.69
N ASN A 72 -18.13 -4.93 29.74
CA ASN A 72 -19.23 -4.83 28.78
C ASN A 72 -19.94 -3.47 28.87
N LYS A 73 -20.15 -2.93 30.08
CA LYS A 73 -20.70 -1.58 30.29
C LYS A 73 -19.82 -0.50 29.68
N LEU A 74 -18.49 -0.58 29.88
CA LEU A 74 -17.55 0.37 29.29
C LEU A 74 -17.52 0.29 27.76
N ASN A 75 -17.55 -0.91 27.18
CA ASN A 75 -17.68 -1.08 25.74
C ASN A 75 -18.95 -0.42 25.18
N LYS A 76 -20.10 -0.63 25.82
CA LYS A 76 -21.36 0.03 25.41
C LYS A 76 -21.26 1.55 25.48
N LYS A 77 -20.62 2.10 26.53
CA LYS A 77 -20.41 3.55 26.68
C LYS A 77 -19.52 4.10 25.56
N ILE A 78 -18.42 3.41 25.23
CA ILE A 78 -17.51 3.80 24.15
C ILE A 78 -18.25 3.84 22.82
N ASN A 79 -18.96 2.76 22.47
CA ASN A 79 -19.70 2.69 21.22
C ASN A 79 -20.76 3.81 21.14
N LYS A 80 -21.57 3.98 22.20
CA LYS A 80 -22.58 5.04 22.26
C LYS A 80 -21.99 6.44 22.08
N LEU A 81 -20.80 6.68 22.65
CA LEU A 81 -20.14 7.97 22.51
C LEU A 81 -19.54 8.15 21.11
N ASN A 82 -18.98 7.11 20.50
CA ASN A 82 -18.56 7.13 19.10
C ASN A 82 -19.73 7.42 18.16
N ASP A 83 -20.84 6.69 18.30
CA ASP A 83 -22.05 6.88 17.49
C ASP A 83 -22.54 8.33 17.59
N LYS A 84 -22.51 8.90 18.79
CA LYS A 84 -22.87 10.31 19.02
C LYS A 84 -21.91 11.26 18.32
N ILE A 85 -20.60 11.08 18.47
CA ILE A 85 -19.59 11.93 17.82
C ILE A 85 -19.73 11.86 16.30
N GLU A 86 -19.92 10.66 15.74
CA GLU A 86 -20.14 10.48 14.30
C GLU A 86 -21.41 11.18 13.82
N THR A 87 -22.51 11.04 14.58
CA THR A 87 -23.78 11.71 14.27
C THR A 87 -23.65 13.23 14.33
N ASP A 88 -23.00 13.76 15.37
CA ASP A 88 -22.77 15.20 15.57
C ASP A 88 -21.87 15.76 14.46
N ASN A 89 -20.80 15.06 14.11
CA ASN A 89 -19.90 15.42 13.01
C ASN A 89 -20.61 15.39 11.65
N TYR A 90 -21.43 14.37 11.40
CA TYR A 90 -22.22 14.26 10.17
C TYR A 90 -23.23 15.41 10.07
N SER A 91 -23.96 15.69 11.15
CA SER A 91 -24.92 16.80 11.23
C SER A 91 -24.23 18.15 10.97
N LYS A 92 -23.06 18.36 11.58
CA LYS A 92 -22.24 19.55 11.34
C LYS A 92 -21.76 19.64 9.88
N THR A 93 -21.33 18.52 9.30
CA THR A 93 -20.93 18.48 7.89
C THR A 93 -22.10 18.90 7.00
N LEU A 94 -23.31 18.41 7.27
CA LEU A 94 -24.50 18.78 6.51
C LEU A 94 -24.86 20.27 6.63
N THR A 95 -24.65 20.89 7.79
CA THR A 95 -24.92 22.33 7.97
C THR A 95 -23.86 23.21 7.36
N ASP A 96 -22.60 22.76 7.36
CA ASP A 96 -21.44 23.55 6.94
C ASP A 96 -21.15 23.43 5.43
N VAL A 97 -21.74 22.44 4.75
CA VAL A 97 -21.54 22.24 3.31
C VAL A 97 -22.09 23.42 2.50
N ASN A 98 -21.22 24.00 1.66
CA ASN A 98 -21.54 25.10 0.76
C ASN A 98 -21.16 24.78 -0.70
N THR A 99 -21.81 25.47 -1.64
CA THR A 99 -21.54 25.35 -3.08
C THR A 99 -20.32 26.15 -3.53
N ASP A 100 -19.91 27.18 -2.79
CA ASP A 100 -18.89 28.14 -3.26
C ASP A 100 -17.44 27.70 -2.98
N ASP A 101 -17.21 26.89 -1.95
CA ASP A 101 -15.88 26.51 -1.45
C ASP A 101 -15.46 25.07 -1.84
N GLY A 102 -16.30 24.39 -2.64
CA GLY A 102 -16.07 23.02 -3.09
C GLY A 102 -16.37 21.94 -2.04
N THR A 103 -16.81 22.28 -0.83
CA THR A 103 -17.18 21.30 0.21
C THR A 103 -18.37 20.45 -0.21
N PHE A 104 -19.35 21.03 -0.91
CA PHE A 104 -20.47 20.29 -1.50
C PHE A 104 -20.00 19.21 -2.48
N TRP A 105 -19.02 19.51 -3.32
CA TRP A 105 -18.50 18.52 -4.26
C TRP A 105 -17.78 17.39 -3.54
N ASN A 106 -16.93 17.70 -2.56
CA ASN A 106 -16.24 16.69 -1.76
C ASN A 106 -17.22 15.78 -1.00
N PHE A 107 -18.32 16.33 -0.49
CA PHE A 107 -19.37 15.58 0.18
C PHE A 107 -20.16 14.69 -0.78
N THR A 108 -20.57 15.21 -1.95
CA THR A 108 -21.46 14.50 -2.88
C THR A 108 -20.73 13.51 -3.79
N HIS A 109 -19.46 13.76 -4.11
CA HIS A 109 -18.70 12.99 -5.07
C HIS A 109 -18.61 11.48 -4.75
N PRO A 110 -18.39 11.03 -3.49
CA PRO A 110 -18.43 9.60 -3.15
C PRO A 110 -19.76 8.91 -3.47
N PHE A 111 -20.89 9.61 -3.37
CA PHE A 111 -22.22 9.05 -3.67
C PHE A 111 -22.47 8.90 -5.16
N GLN A 112 -21.80 9.71 -5.99
CA GLN A 112 -21.92 9.66 -7.45
C GLN A 112 -20.98 8.61 -8.08
N ARG A 113 -20.05 8.04 -7.31
CA ARG A 113 -19.15 7.01 -7.82
C ARG A 113 -19.95 5.75 -8.16
N LYS A 114 -19.84 5.33 -9.43
CA LYS A 114 -20.37 4.04 -9.87
C LYS A 114 -19.65 2.96 -9.08
N LYS A 115 -20.40 2.14 -8.33
CA LYS A 115 -19.84 0.95 -7.69
C LYS A 115 -19.42 -0.01 -8.80
N HIS A 116 -18.12 -0.31 -8.88
CA HIS A 116 -17.63 -1.38 -9.74
C HIS A 116 -18.01 -2.70 -9.08
N THR A 117 -19.17 -3.23 -9.44
CA THR A 117 -19.57 -4.58 -9.06
C THR A 117 -18.70 -5.55 -9.84
N ILE A 118 -17.96 -6.41 -9.14
CA ILE A 118 -17.24 -7.53 -9.77
C ILE A 118 -18.31 -8.36 -10.52
N PRO A 119 -18.17 -8.56 -11.84
CA PRO A 119 -19.16 -9.32 -12.60
C PRO A 119 -19.26 -10.75 -12.07
N THR A 120 -20.46 -11.31 -12.09
CA THR A 120 -20.66 -12.70 -11.70
C THR A 120 -19.90 -13.64 -12.63
N LEU A 121 -19.28 -14.68 -12.07
CA LEU A 121 -18.62 -15.71 -12.87
C LEU A 121 -19.66 -16.42 -13.74
N LEU A 122 -19.47 -16.34 -15.05
CA LEU A 122 -20.31 -17.03 -16.03
C LEU A 122 -19.66 -18.37 -16.34
N GLY A 123 -20.39 -19.44 -16.04
CA GLY A 123 -20.05 -20.77 -16.55
C GLY A 123 -20.58 -20.98 -17.97
N PRO A 124 -20.41 -22.20 -18.50
CA PRO A 124 -20.79 -22.52 -19.89
C PRO A 124 -22.27 -22.27 -20.20
N SER A 125 -23.15 -22.46 -19.21
CA SER A 125 -24.60 -22.45 -19.41
C SER A 125 -25.35 -21.41 -18.56
N SER A 126 -24.74 -20.95 -17.47
CA SER A 126 -25.38 -20.05 -16.49
C SER A 126 -24.36 -19.44 -15.52
N ILE A 127 -24.82 -18.56 -14.64
CA ILE A 127 -24.01 -17.98 -13.57
C ILE A 127 -23.57 -19.09 -12.60
N ALA A 128 -22.27 -19.16 -12.30
CA ALA A 128 -21.71 -20.09 -11.33
C ALA A 128 -22.13 -19.72 -9.90
N GLN A 129 -23.03 -20.50 -9.32
CA GLN A 129 -23.57 -20.29 -7.98
C GLN A 129 -22.76 -21.07 -6.94
N THR A 130 -22.48 -22.35 -7.20
CA THR A 130 -21.78 -23.22 -6.25
C THR A 130 -20.26 -23.00 -6.29
N ASN A 131 -19.56 -23.36 -5.21
CA ASN A 131 -18.09 -23.25 -5.17
C ASN A 131 -17.43 -24.16 -6.22
N ILE A 132 -18.04 -25.32 -6.50
CA ILE A 132 -17.55 -26.26 -7.52
C ILE A 132 -17.70 -25.65 -8.92
N GLU A 133 -18.87 -25.08 -9.24
CA GLU A 133 -19.07 -24.38 -10.51
C GLU A 133 -18.06 -23.24 -10.70
N LYS A 134 -17.82 -22.44 -9.65
CA LYS A 134 -16.85 -21.33 -9.70
C LYS A 134 -15.43 -21.84 -9.92
N ALA A 135 -15.04 -22.92 -9.25
CA ALA A 135 -13.73 -23.54 -9.42
C ALA A 135 -13.53 -24.03 -10.87
N ASN A 136 -14.55 -24.68 -11.44
CA ASN A 136 -14.52 -25.15 -12.82
C ASN A 136 -14.45 -23.98 -13.81
N CYS A 137 -15.24 -22.91 -13.63
CA CYS A 137 -15.19 -21.73 -14.49
C CYS A 137 -13.79 -21.10 -14.53
N LEU A 138 -13.13 -21.03 -13.36
CA LEU A 138 -11.77 -20.52 -13.27
C LEU A 138 -10.77 -21.49 -13.92
N ALA A 139 -10.90 -22.79 -13.68
CA ALA A 139 -10.05 -23.80 -14.30
C ALA A 139 -10.14 -23.74 -15.83
N ASP A 140 -11.34 -23.73 -16.40
CA ASP A 140 -11.57 -23.64 -17.85
C ASP A 140 -10.99 -22.35 -18.45
N SER A 141 -11.14 -21.23 -17.74
CA SER A 141 -10.60 -19.94 -18.19
C SER A 141 -9.07 -19.94 -18.18
N LEU A 142 -8.45 -20.49 -17.13
CA LEU A 142 -7.00 -20.59 -17.03
C LEU A 142 -6.45 -21.57 -18.05
N GLU A 143 -7.07 -22.74 -18.21
CA GLU A 143 -6.68 -23.73 -19.22
C GLU A 143 -6.60 -23.09 -20.60
N LYS A 144 -7.65 -22.37 -21.03
CA LYS A 144 -7.68 -21.65 -22.31
C LYS A 144 -6.58 -20.60 -22.45
N GLN A 145 -6.27 -19.88 -21.37
CA GLN A 145 -5.22 -18.84 -21.37
C GLN A 145 -3.81 -19.42 -21.46
N PHE A 146 -3.61 -20.63 -20.93
CA PHE A 146 -2.32 -21.32 -20.91
C PHE A 146 -2.20 -22.42 -21.98
N GLN A 147 -2.98 -22.34 -23.06
CA GLN A 147 -2.76 -23.18 -24.24
C GLN A 147 -1.55 -22.66 -25.01
N LEU A 148 -0.72 -23.58 -25.52
CA LEU A 148 0.33 -23.21 -26.47
C LEU A 148 -0.35 -22.55 -27.67
N ASN A 149 0.05 -21.32 -27.99
CA ASN A 149 -0.35 -20.74 -29.26
C ASN A 149 0.17 -21.66 -30.37
N ASP A 150 -0.65 -21.90 -31.39
CA ASP A 150 -0.18 -22.48 -32.63
C ASP A 150 0.71 -21.43 -33.32
N LEU A 151 2.02 -21.54 -33.05
CA LEU A 151 3.05 -20.68 -33.63
C LEU A 151 3.65 -21.30 -34.90
N HIS A 152 3.03 -22.37 -35.44
CA HIS A 152 3.54 -23.01 -36.64
C HIS A 152 3.52 -22.04 -37.81
N HIS A 153 4.68 -21.89 -38.43
CA HIS A 153 4.83 -21.07 -39.62
C HIS A 153 5.75 -21.79 -40.60
N ASN A 154 5.14 -22.56 -41.50
CA ASN A 154 5.83 -23.44 -42.45
C ASN A 154 6.99 -22.76 -43.19
N GLU A 155 6.85 -21.49 -43.59
CA GLU A 155 7.92 -20.77 -44.29
C GLU A 155 9.16 -20.59 -43.41
N THR A 156 8.98 -20.08 -42.18
CA THR A 156 10.08 -19.94 -41.23
C THR A 156 10.68 -21.27 -40.83
N GLU A 157 9.84 -22.29 -40.61
CA GLU A 157 10.30 -23.64 -40.30
C GLU A 157 11.16 -24.21 -41.42
N THR A 158 10.75 -24.04 -42.68
CA THR A 158 11.53 -24.47 -43.85
C THR A 158 12.86 -23.72 -43.96
N ILE A 159 12.86 -22.39 -43.76
CA ILE A 159 14.08 -21.58 -43.80
C ILE A 159 15.07 -22.01 -42.72
N VAL A 160 14.59 -22.23 -41.49
CA VAL A 160 15.42 -22.68 -40.37
C VAL A 160 15.97 -24.07 -40.65
N GLN A 161 15.15 -24.98 -41.14
CA GLN A 161 15.57 -26.34 -41.47
C GLN A 161 16.66 -26.35 -42.56
N ASP A 162 16.45 -25.62 -43.65
CA ASP A 162 17.44 -25.46 -44.72
C ASP A 162 18.76 -24.86 -44.19
N SER A 163 18.67 -23.86 -43.30
CA SER A 163 19.85 -23.24 -42.70
C SER A 163 20.63 -24.22 -41.80
N VAL A 164 19.93 -25.03 -41.00
CA VAL A 164 20.55 -26.03 -40.13
C VAL A 164 21.20 -27.14 -40.96
N GLU A 165 20.53 -27.63 -41.99
CA GLU A 165 21.07 -28.65 -42.90
C GLU A 165 22.33 -28.15 -43.61
N ARG A 166 22.32 -26.90 -44.09
CA ARG A 166 23.52 -26.28 -44.68
C ARG A 166 24.65 -26.15 -43.68
N PHE A 167 24.37 -25.74 -42.44
CA PHE A 167 25.39 -25.63 -41.40
C PHE A 167 26.05 -26.98 -41.12
N LEU A 168 25.25 -28.02 -40.87
CA LEU A 168 25.74 -29.39 -40.61
C LEU A 168 26.51 -29.98 -41.79
N ASN A 169 26.13 -29.64 -43.01
CA ASN A 169 26.83 -30.07 -44.22
C ASN A 169 28.08 -29.22 -44.53
N SER A 170 28.19 -28.02 -43.97
CA SER A 170 29.34 -27.11 -44.14
C SER A 170 30.42 -27.27 -43.07
N THR A 171 30.10 -27.89 -41.92
CA THR A 171 31.11 -28.15 -40.89
C THR A 171 32.14 -29.17 -41.40
N PRO A 172 33.43 -28.82 -41.45
CA PRO A 172 34.45 -29.73 -41.93
C PRO A 172 34.57 -30.92 -40.99
N LYS A 173 34.54 -32.13 -41.55
CA LYS A 173 34.60 -33.38 -40.77
C LYS A 173 35.97 -33.61 -40.12
N TYR A 174 36.99 -32.86 -40.54
CA TYR A 174 38.36 -33.01 -40.11
C TYR A 174 38.99 -31.66 -39.79
N TYR A 175 39.83 -31.63 -38.75
CA TYR A 175 40.45 -30.42 -38.19
C TYR A 175 41.40 -29.68 -39.16
N THR A 176 41.76 -30.29 -40.29
CA THR A 176 42.73 -29.77 -41.27
C THR A 176 42.19 -28.73 -42.23
N ASP A 177 40.88 -28.49 -42.26
CA ASP A 177 40.23 -27.62 -43.25
C ASP A 177 40.16 -26.13 -42.83
N PHE A 178 40.70 -25.77 -41.66
CA PHE A 178 40.77 -24.38 -41.24
C PHE A 178 42.02 -23.71 -41.84
N PRO A 179 41.87 -22.58 -42.56
CA PRO A 179 43.03 -21.84 -43.05
C PRO A 179 43.86 -21.33 -41.86
N PRO A 180 45.20 -21.36 -41.96
CA PRO A 180 46.06 -20.93 -40.86
C PRO A 180 45.85 -19.43 -40.57
N PRO A 181 45.97 -19.01 -39.29
CA PRO A 181 45.80 -17.61 -38.92
C PRO A 181 46.81 -16.73 -39.66
N SER A 182 46.33 -15.63 -40.24
CA SER A 182 47.20 -14.63 -40.86
C SER A 182 47.94 -13.86 -39.76
N HIS A 183 49.25 -13.73 -39.93
CA HIS A 183 50.15 -12.92 -39.09
C HIS A 183 49.97 -11.43 -39.33
#